data_AF-A0A965IS96-F1
#
_entry.id   AF-A0A965IS96-F1
#
_cell.length_a   1.000
_cell.length_b   1.000
_cell.length_c   1.000
_cell.angle_alpha   90.00
_cell.angle_beta   90.00
_cell.angle_gamma   90.00
#
_symmetry.space_group_name_H-M   'P 1'
#
loop_
_entity.id
_entity.type
_entity.pdbx_description
1 polymer ?
#
loop_
_entity_poly.entity_id
_entity_poly.type
_entity_poly.pdbx_seq_one_letter_code
_entity_poly.pdbx_strand_id
1 'polypeptide(L)'
;MATSPSFAATPRIGAVSIATADSSYTAPTNVGTVITGASTGTRIAEIVIKCAATSSAAIVRIFLYDGSTYWLFDEVTIAAATGSSTVQQTRVSTSYNNLILPSASWSVRATTSVSQTTHVTALGADL
;
A
#
# COMPACT_ATOMS: atom_id res chain seq x y z
N MET A 1 28.34 7.56 -9.11
CA MET A 1 27.55 6.53 -9.82
C MET A 1 28.01 5.16 -9.35
N ALA A 2 27.10 4.20 -9.16
CA ALA A 2 27.46 2.85 -8.74
C ALA A 2 28.34 2.16 -9.81
N THR A 3 29.35 1.41 -9.38
CA THR A 3 30.28 0.70 -10.28
C THR A 3 29.71 -0.62 -10.81
N SER A 4 28.60 -1.09 -10.24
CA SER A 4 27.79 -2.22 -10.69
C SER A 4 26.30 -1.86 -10.57
N PRO A 5 25.44 -2.32 -11.48
CA PRO A 5 23.99 -2.11 -11.35
C PRO A 5 23.46 -2.89 -10.13
N SER A 6 22.83 -2.17 -9.20
CA SER A 6 22.09 -2.75 -8.06
C SER A 6 20.61 -2.69 -8.36
N PHE A 7 19.91 -3.83 -8.23
CA PHE A 7 18.47 -3.94 -8.54
C PHE A 7 17.61 -4.16 -7.28
N ALA A 8 18.25 -4.51 -6.15
CA ALA A 8 17.65 -4.69 -4.82
C ALA A 8 18.78 -4.87 -3.80
N ALA A 9 19.25 -3.78 -3.17
CA ALA A 9 20.35 -3.79 -2.21
C ALA A 9 19.88 -4.23 -0.81
N THR A 10 18.77 -3.67 -0.33
CA THR A 10 18.27 -3.90 1.04
C THR A 10 16.79 -4.27 1.01
N PRO A 11 16.40 -5.51 1.37
CA PRO A 11 15.01 -5.89 1.49
C PRO A 11 14.26 -4.99 2.47
N ARG A 12 13.06 -4.55 2.09
CA ARG A 12 12.21 -3.69 2.93
C ARG A 12 10.76 -4.12 2.94
N ILE A 13 10.16 -3.98 4.12
CA ILE A 13 8.74 -4.16 4.36
C ILE A 13 8.22 -2.89 5.00
N GLY A 14 7.13 -2.36 4.46
CA GLY A 14 6.35 -1.31 5.11
C GLY A 14 4.93 -1.79 5.32
N ALA A 15 4.30 -1.40 6.42
CA ALA A 15 2.94 -1.83 6.73
C ALA A 15 2.19 -0.74 7.48
N VAL A 16 0.88 -0.68 7.27
CA VAL A 16 -0.03 0.19 7.99
C VAL A 16 -1.39 -0.47 8.16
N SER A 17 -2.07 -0.14 9.25
CA SER A 17 -3.46 -0.54 9.50
C SER A 17 -4.34 0.69 9.34
N ILE A 18 -5.31 0.63 8.41
CA ILE A 18 -6.31 1.66 8.19
C ILE A 18 -7.67 1.14 8.64
N ALA A 19 -8.44 1.97 9.35
CA ALA A 19 -9.75 1.57 9.91
C ALA A 19 -10.85 2.62 9.73
N THR A 20 -10.47 3.87 9.42
CA THR A 20 -11.40 4.97 9.16
C THR A 20 -11.62 5.12 7.66
N ALA A 21 -12.87 5.24 7.24
CA ALA A 21 -13.20 5.42 5.83
C ALA A 21 -12.71 6.77 5.28
N ASP A 22 -12.22 6.74 4.03
CA ASP A 22 -11.98 7.89 3.18
C ASP A 22 -12.28 7.50 1.73
N SER A 23 -13.19 8.23 1.09
CA SER A 23 -13.62 7.99 -0.29
C SER A 23 -13.04 8.99 -1.29
N SER A 24 -12.05 9.80 -0.88
CA SER A 24 -11.40 10.79 -1.73
C SER A 24 -10.59 10.13 -2.84
N TYR A 25 -10.52 10.81 -3.98
CA TYR A 25 -9.72 10.42 -5.14
C TYR A 25 -8.49 11.33 -5.34
N THR A 26 -8.41 12.46 -4.63
CA THR A 26 -7.41 13.51 -4.90
C THR A 26 -6.76 14.10 -3.65
N ALA A 27 -7.49 14.15 -2.54
CA ALA A 27 -7.01 14.74 -1.30
C ALA A 27 -7.58 13.98 -0.10
N PRO A 28 -7.06 12.78 0.20
CA PRO A 28 -7.52 12.01 1.35
C PRO A 28 -7.09 12.69 2.66
N THR A 29 -7.93 12.54 3.68
CA THR A 29 -7.73 13.07 5.02
C THR A 29 -7.53 11.96 6.05
N ASN A 30 -8.17 10.81 5.87
CA ASN A 30 -7.93 9.61 6.66
C ASN A 30 -7.07 8.64 5.88
N VAL A 31 -5.74 8.79 6.01
CA VAL A 31 -4.76 8.07 5.19
C VAL A 31 -3.66 7.47 6.06
N GLY A 32 -3.24 6.25 5.71
CA GLY A 32 -2.10 5.58 6.32
C GLY A 32 -0.88 5.61 5.40
N THR A 33 0.31 5.91 5.94
CA THR A 33 1.57 5.75 5.21
C THR A 33 2.02 4.29 5.27
N VAL A 34 2.09 3.62 4.12
CA VAL A 34 2.49 2.21 4.02
C VAL A 34 4.00 2.07 4.08
N ILE A 35 4.70 2.85 3.24
CA ILE A 35 6.17 2.86 3.17
C ILE A 35 6.64 4.21 2.62
N THR A 36 7.74 4.72 3.18
CA THR A 36 8.47 5.88 2.65
C THR A 36 9.74 5.41 1.94
N GLY A 37 10.02 6.01 0.78
CA GLY A 37 11.21 5.70 -0.01
C GLY A 37 12.52 5.99 0.73
N ALA A 38 13.60 5.37 0.30
CA ALA A 38 14.96 5.73 0.69
C ALA A 38 15.52 6.81 -0.23
N SER A 39 16.63 7.45 0.17
CA SER A 39 17.35 8.41 -0.68
C SER A 39 17.94 7.79 -1.94
N THR A 40 18.23 6.48 -1.93
CA THR A 40 18.70 5.72 -3.10
C THR A 40 17.56 5.25 -4.00
N GLY A 41 16.30 5.45 -3.56
CA GLY A 41 15.11 4.93 -4.18
C GLY A 41 14.70 3.57 -3.61
N THR A 42 13.40 3.29 -3.66
CA THR A 42 12.82 2.03 -3.16
C THR A 42 11.91 1.44 -4.22
N ARG A 43 12.19 0.22 -4.68
CA ARG A 43 11.30 -0.52 -5.57
C ARG A 43 10.26 -1.27 -4.75
N ILE A 44 9.00 -1.13 -5.13
CA ILE A 44 7.88 -1.89 -4.55
C ILE A 44 7.55 -3.03 -5.52
N ALA A 45 7.66 -4.27 -5.04
CA ALA A 45 7.39 -5.46 -5.84
C ALA A 45 5.93 -5.92 -5.68
N GLU A 46 5.37 -5.77 -4.48
CA GLU A 46 4.03 -6.25 -4.15
C GLU A 46 3.39 -5.36 -3.09
N ILE A 47 2.09 -5.11 -3.22
CA ILE A 47 1.25 -4.60 -2.14
C ILE A 47 0.22 -5.67 -1.80
N VAL A 48 0.22 -6.10 -0.55
CA VAL A 48 -0.72 -7.06 0.03
C VAL A 48 -1.71 -6.31 0.90
N ILE A 49 -3.00 -6.60 0.69
CA ILE A 49 -4.09 -6.03 1.47
C ILE A 49 -4.84 -7.16 2.15
N LYS A 50 -5.05 -7.03 3.46
CA LYS A 50 -5.70 -8.05 4.28
C LYS A 50 -6.68 -7.43 5.26
N CYS A 51 -7.93 -7.88 5.26
CA CYS A 51 -8.89 -7.50 6.28
C CYS A 51 -8.66 -8.30 7.57
N ALA A 52 -8.75 -7.63 8.73
CA ALA A 52 -8.47 -8.24 10.03
C ALA A 52 -9.62 -9.15 10.54
N ALA A 53 -10.86 -8.80 10.21
CA ALA A 53 -12.08 -9.52 10.58
C ALA A 53 -12.98 -9.66 9.33
N THR A 54 -14.27 -9.97 9.51
CA THR A 54 -15.28 -9.98 8.45
C THR A 54 -15.06 -8.81 7.49
N SER A 55 -14.77 -9.11 6.25
CA SER A 55 -14.57 -8.09 5.22
C SER A 55 -15.92 -7.68 4.65
N SER A 56 -16.18 -6.37 4.63
CA SER A 56 -17.26 -5.78 3.87
C SER A 56 -16.75 -5.44 2.47
N ALA A 57 -17.65 -5.36 1.49
CA ALA A 57 -17.27 -4.91 0.15
C ALA A 57 -16.74 -3.47 0.23
N ALA A 58 -15.51 -3.25 -0.23
CA ALA A 58 -14.82 -1.97 -0.10
C ALA A 58 -13.79 -1.80 -1.23
N ILE A 59 -13.27 -0.59 -1.36
CA ILE A 59 -12.14 -0.25 -2.22
C ILE A 59 -11.02 0.27 -1.33
N VAL A 60 -9.83 -0.31 -1.47
CA VAL A 60 -8.60 0.24 -0.92
C VAL A 60 -7.90 1.02 -2.01
N ARG A 61 -7.73 2.33 -1.81
CA ARG A 61 -7.05 3.19 -2.79
C ARG A 61 -5.60 3.37 -2.38
N ILE A 62 -4.71 3.18 -3.35
CA ILE A 62 -3.28 3.35 -3.21
C ILE A 62 -2.89 4.66 -3.87
N PHE A 63 -2.23 5.50 -3.09
CA PHE A 63 -1.72 6.80 -3.50
C PHE A 63 -0.20 6.81 -3.50
N LEU A 64 0.38 7.48 -4.49
CA LEU A 64 1.76 7.95 -4.44
C LEU A 64 1.74 9.39 -3.92
N TYR A 65 2.46 9.65 -2.84
CA TYR A 65 2.57 10.98 -2.27
C TYR A 65 4.01 11.47 -2.41
N ASP A 66 4.20 12.59 -3.10
CA ASP A 66 5.52 13.15 -3.45
C ASP A 66 6.14 14.04 -2.37
N GLY A 67 5.45 14.20 -1.24
CA GLY A 67 5.79 15.14 -0.17
C GLY A 67 4.80 16.30 -0.06
N SER A 68 4.01 16.56 -1.11
CA SER A 68 2.98 17.62 -1.13
C SER A 68 1.65 17.19 -1.75
N THR A 69 1.67 16.39 -2.81
CA THR A 69 0.48 16.05 -3.61
C THR A 69 0.23 14.55 -3.55
N TYR A 70 -1.04 14.18 -3.47
CA TYR A 70 -1.49 12.80 -3.60
C TYR A 70 -1.83 12.50 -5.05
N TRP A 71 -1.26 11.43 -5.58
CA TRP A 71 -1.54 10.91 -6.90
C TRP A 71 -2.21 9.55 -6.74
N LEU A 72 -3.48 9.42 -7.15
CA LEU A 72 -4.16 8.14 -7.18
C LEU A 72 -3.44 7.22 -8.18
N PHE A 73 -3.01 6.06 -7.70
CA PHE A 73 -2.18 5.15 -8.48
C PHE A 73 -2.89 3.84 -8.78
N ASP A 74 -3.53 3.24 -7.78
CA ASP A 74 -4.26 1.98 -7.94
C ASP A 74 -5.48 1.91 -7.03
N GLU A 75 -6.45 1.09 -7.42
CA GLU A 75 -7.64 0.77 -6.65
C GLU A 75 -7.79 -0.75 -6.54
N VAL A 76 -7.72 -1.25 -5.31
CA VAL A 76 -7.84 -2.68 -5.05
C VAL A 76 -9.19 -2.97 -4.39
N THR A 77 -9.99 -3.78 -5.07
CA THR A 77 -11.31 -4.19 -4.58
C THR A 77 -11.19 -5.23 -3.47
N ILE A 78 -11.93 -5.03 -2.39
CA ILE A 78 -12.13 -5.99 -1.32
C ILE A 78 -13.50 -6.64 -1.49
N ALA A 79 -13.52 -7.95 -1.68
CA ALA A 79 -14.74 -8.74 -1.65
C ALA A 79 -15.28 -8.89 -0.22
N ALA A 80 -16.61 -8.97 -0.10
CA ALA A 80 -17.22 -9.28 1.19
C ALA A 80 -16.99 -10.76 1.57
N ALA A 81 -16.63 -11.03 2.82
CA ALA A 81 -16.47 -12.38 3.34
C ALA A 81 -16.81 -12.42 4.83
N THR A 82 -17.72 -13.31 5.22
CA THR A 82 -18.08 -13.53 6.63
C THR A 82 -17.01 -14.36 7.30
N GLY A 83 -16.29 -13.74 8.21
CA GLY A 83 -15.17 -14.33 8.90
C GLY A 83 -15.52 -15.42 9.90
N SER A 84 -14.75 -16.51 9.90
CA SER A 84 -14.83 -17.52 10.96
C SER A 84 -13.47 -18.22 11.18
N SER A 85 -13.43 -19.22 12.07
CA SER A 85 -12.27 -20.11 12.21
C SER A 85 -12.05 -21.03 11.00
N THR A 86 -13.01 -21.11 10.08
CA THR A 86 -12.95 -21.96 8.86
C THR A 86 -13.02 -21.15 7.56
N VAL A 87 -13.45 -19.89 7.62
CA VAL A 87 -13.58 -18.99 6.47
C VAL A 87 -12.64 -17.81 6.65
N GLN A 88 -11.68 -17.71 5.74
CA GLN A 88 -10.72 -16.62 5.73
C GLN A 88 -11.35 -15.33 5.20
N GLN A 89 -11.03 -14.20 5.83
CA GLN A 89 -11.35 -12.86 5.32
C GLN A 89 -10.66 -12.61 3.98
N THR A 90 -11.16 -11.65 3.21
CA THR A 90 -10.52 -11.25 1.96
C THR A 90 -9.05 -10.85 2.15
N ARG A 91 -8.21 -11.40 1.28
CA ARG A 91 -6.81 -11.03 1.07
C ARG A 91 -6.61 -10.83 -0.43
N VAL A 92 -6.04 -9.70 -0.81
CA VAL A 92 -5.69 -9.40 -2.20
C VAL A 92 -4.22 -9.01 -2.26
N SER A 93 -3.57 -9.36 -3.36
CA SER A 93 -2.19 -8.99 -3.65
C SER A 93 -2.11 -8.45 -5.05
N THR A 94 -1.43 -7.32 -5.21
CA THR A 94 -1.12 -6.70 -6.49
C THR A 94 0.40 -6.60 -6.63
N SER A 95 0.95 -7.22 -7.67
CA SER A 95 2.38 -7.17 -8.00
C SER A 95 2.68 -6.05 -8.98
N TYR A 96 3.82 -5.40 -8.80
CA TYR A 96 4.30 -4.31 -9.66
C TYR A 96 5.70 -4.62 -10.16
N ASN A 97 5.95 -4.38 -11.45
CA ASN A 97 7.27 -4.59 -12.01
C ASN A 97 8.14 -3.32 -11.96
N ASN A 98 7.52 -2.15 -12.15
CA ASN A 98 8.17 -0.86 -12.39
C ASN A 98 7.78 0.23 -11.37
N LEU A 99 7.16 -0.12 -10.24
CA LEU A 99 6.84 0.85 -9.20
C LEU A 99 8.09 1.17 -8.36
N ILE A 100 8.59 2.39 -8.49
CA ILE A 100 9.78 2.87 -7.78
C ILE A 100 9.47 4.21 -7.13
N LEU A 101 9.75 4.31 -5.83
CA LEU A 101 9.78 5.57 -5.10
C LEU A 101 11.15 6.21 -5.30
N PRO A 102 11.25 7.40 -5.93
CA PRO A 102 12.54 7.94 -6.36
C PRO A 102 13.38 8.53 -5.22
N SER A 103 12.78 8.91 -4.09
CA SER A 103 13.49 9.51 -2.97
C SER A 103 12.73 9.35 -1.65
N ALA A 104 13.34 9.85 -0.56
CA ALA A 104 12.72 9.89 0.77
C ALA A 104 11.53 10.85 0.90
N SER A 105 11.30 11.72 -0.09
CA SER A 105 10.10 12.56 -0.15
C SER A 105 8.87 11.78 -0.62
N TRP A 106 9.08 10.67 -1.31
CA TRP A 106 8.02 9.85 -1.88
C TRP A 106 7.56 8.76 -0.91
N SER A 107 6.25 8.53 -0.84
CA SER A 107 5.67 7.46 -0.03
C SER A 107 4.47 6.82 -0.72
N VAL A 108 4.28 5.52 -0.47
CA VAL A 108 3.02 4.84 -0.76
C VAL A 108 2.09 5.05 0.43
N ARG A 109 0.87 5.47 0.13
CA ARG A 109 -0.17 5.73 1.12
C ARG A 109 -1.45 4.99 0.74
N ALA A 110 -2.26 4.65 1.73
CA ALA A 110 -3.47 3.87 1.52
C ALA A 110 -4.66 4.44 2.29
N THR A 111 -5.85 4.29 1.69
CA THR A 111 -7.15 4.60 2.28
C THR A 111 -8.12 3.46 2.04
N THR A 112 -9.23 3.42 2.78
CA THR A 112 -10.31 2.43 2.62
C THR A 112 -11.63 3.15 2.45
N SER A 113 -12.48 2.71 1.53
CA SER A 113 -13.79 3.36 1.30
C SER A 113 -14.82 3.08 2.39
N VAL A 114 -14.57 2.07 3.24
CA VAL A 114 -15.46 1.65 4.34
C VAL A 114 -14.64 1.49 5.60
N SER A 115 -15.23 1.85 6.74
CA SER A 115 -14.60 1.69 8.05
C SER A 115 -14.54 0.22 8.42
N GLN A 116 -13.37 -0.36 8.26
CA GLN A 116 -13.01 -1.72 8.68
C GLN A 116 -11.50 -1.80 8.81
N THR A 117 -11.01 -2.55 9.79
CA THR A 117 -9.56 -2.70 9.97
C THR A 117 -8.98 -3.50 8.80
N THR A 118 -8.16 -2.81 8.01
CA THR A 118 -7.52 -3.35 6.81
C THR A 118 -6.03 -3.07 6.89
N HIS A 119 -5.24 -4.14 6.83
CA HIS A 119 -3.78 -4.08 6.80
C HIS A 119 -3.32 -3.96 5.37
N VAL A 120 -2.46 -2.97 5.11
CA VAL A 120 -1.80 -2.77 3.82
C VAL A 120 -0.31 -2.94 4.04
N THR A 121 0.31 -3.84 3.30
CA THR A 121 1.73 -4.19 3.42
C THR A 121 2.40 -4.06 2.06
N ALA A 122 3.46 -3.27 1.97
CA ALA A 122 4.32 -3.18 0.81
C ALA A 122 5.58 -4.04 1.02
N LEU A 123 5.88 -4.88 0.03
CA LEU A 123 7.08 -5.70 -0.03
C LEU A 123 7.97 -5.17 -1.15
N GLY A 124 9.24 -4.92 -0.85
CA GLY A 124 10.15 -4.30 -1.80
C GLY A 124 11.60 -4.34 -1.34
N ALA A 125 12.42 -3.51 -1.97
CA ALA A 125 13.82 -3.33 -1.62
C ALA A 125 14.30 -1.93 -2.00
N ASP A 126 15.27 -1.40 -1.26
CA ASP A 126 16.02 -0.22 -1.67
C ASP A 126 16.96 -0.57 -2.83
N LEU A 127 17.21 0.41 -3.69
CA LEU A 127 18.07 0.29 -4.87
C LEU A 127 19.54 0.57 -4.51
#